data_AF-A0A7X6W4S8-F1
#
_entry.id   AF-A0A7X6W4S8-F1
#
_cell.length_a   1.000
_cell.length_b   1.000
_cell.length_c   1.000
_cell.angle_alpha   90.00
_cell.angle_beta   90.00
_cell.angle_gamma   90.00
#
_symmetry.space_group_name_H-M   'P 1'
#
loop_
_entity.id
_entity.type
_entity.pdbx_description
1 polymer ?
#
loop_
_entity_poly.entity_id
_entity_poly.type
_entity_poly.pdbx_seq_one_letter_code
_entity_poly.pdbx_strand_id
1 'polypeptide(L)'
;MNAIEVHATSAMVIGPGQAVAAGIETLQSGGNAVDAAVATALAAGVVAPAQCGVAGFGGALITYLAAQKRVACLEFGAMSPAGVTPGWLLAAGEDAFPMGARAVMVPGTAAGLTRAVAAYGSRPLAQLVAPAVRLAREGFPASPGYVADLLAHRERIERFPHTAEWLLPDGQAPRLGSLITNEALARLLERLAAEGLDSLYRGEAAADLVAHVQASGGVLTLDDLA
;
A
#
# COMPACT_ATOMS: atom_id res chain seq x y z
N MET A 1 17.26 21.91 1.74
CA MET A 1 17.33 20.71 0.87
C MET A 1 17.96 21.15 -0.44
N ASN A 2 19.10 20.58 -0.83
CA ASN A 2 19.63 20.78 -2.18
C ASN A 2 18.81 19.91 -3.14
N ALA A 3 18.29 20.50 -4.20
CA ALA A 3 17.62 19.73 -5.24
C ALA A 3 18.63 18.79 -5.91
N ILE A 4 18.27 17.52 -6.03
CA ILE A 4 19.02 16.55 -6.84
C ILE A 4 18.32 16.51 -8.19
N GLU A 5 19.02 16.95 -9.24
CA GLU A 5 18.52 16.84 -10.61
C GLU A 5 18.83 15.45 -11.18
N VAL A 6 17.82 14.84 -11.80
CA VAL A 6 17.95 13.56 -12.50
C VAL A 6 17.44 13.76 -13.92
N HIS A 7 18.25 13.40 -14.91
CA HIS A 7 17.90 13.49 -16.32
C HIS A 7 17.74 12.09 -16.92
N ALA A 8 16.73 11.91 -17.78
CA ALA A 8 16.54 10.69 -18.54
C ALA A 8 16.14 11.04 -19.99
N THR A 9 16.64 10.27 -20.95
CA THR A 9 16.36 10.49 -22.39
C THR A 9 15.11 9.76 -22.88
N SER A 10 14.61 8.79 -22.12
CA SER A 10 13.50 7.91 -22.54
C SER A 10 12.34 7.90 -21.55
N ALA A 11 12.60 7.58 -20.28
CA ALA A 11 11.57 7.53 -19.24
C ALA A 11 12.16 7.77 -17.86
N MET A 12 11.33 8.22 -16.92
CA MET A 12 11.70 8.49 -15.53
C MET A 12 10.61 8.01 -14.59
N VAL A 13 11.01 7.42 -13.46
CA VAL A 13 10.12 7.03 -12.36
C VAL A 13 10.58 7.77 -11.11
N ILE A 14 9.65 8.40 -10.41
CA ILE A 14 9.90 9.11 -9.15
C ILE A 14 8.95 8.53 -8.10
N GLY A 15 9.49 8.21 -6.92
CA GLY A 15 8.74 7.56 -5.85
C GLY A 15 9.62 7.27 -4.63
N PRO A 16 9.09 6.57 -3.62
CA PRO A 16 9.80 6.33 -2.37
C PRO A 16 10.87 5.25 -2.50
N GLY A 17 12.14 5.65 -2.36
CA GLY A 17 13.27 4.74 -2.15
C GLY A 17 13.35 3.59 -3.15
N GLN A 18 13.44 2.36 -2.64
CA GLN A 18 13.64 1.15 -3.43
C GLN A 18 12.43 0.78 -4.31
N ALA A 19 11.25 1.38 -4.08
CA ALA A 19 10.07 1.15 -4.91
C ALA A 19 10.24 1.67 -6.35
N VAL A 20 11.12 2.66 -6.54
CA VAL A 20 11.42 3.21 -7.87
C VAL A 20 12.03 2.14 -8.79
N ALA A 21 12.82 1.21 -8.24
CA ALA A 21 13.42 0.12 -9.01
C ALA A 21 12.37 -0.79 -9.66
N ALA A 22 11.24 -1.05 -8.98
CA ALA A 22 10.14 -1.85 -9.53
C ALA A 22 9.52 -1.20 -10.78
N GLY A 23 9.33 0.12 -10.76
CA GLY A 23 8.82 0.87 -11.91
C GLY A 23 9.82 0.93 -13.06
N ILE A 24 11.11 1.11 -12.75
CA ILE A 24 12.18 1.08 -13.76
C ILE A 24 12.27 -0.30 -14.42
N GLU A 25 12.29 -1.37 -13.65
CA GLU A 25 12.28 -2.76 -14.14
C GLU A 25 11.06 -3.00 -15.05
N THR A 26 9.89 -2.50 -14.64
CA THR A 26 8.66 -2.61 -15.43
C THR A 26 8.80 -1.90 -16.78
N LEU A 27 9.32 -0.67 -16.83
CA LEU A 27 9.56 0.05 -18.08
C LEU A 27 10.61 -0.66 -18.95
N GLN A 28 11.70 -1.16 -18.35
CA GLN A 28 12.76 -1.88 -19.05
C GLN A 28 12.27 -3.20 -19.67
N SER A 29 11.32 -3.87 -19.01
CA SER A 29 10.65 -5.06 -19.55
C SER A 29 9.59 -4.75 -20.62
N GLY A 30 9.36 -3.47 -20.91
CA GLY A 30 8.42 -2.98 -21.93
C GLY A 30 7.00 -2.77 -21.42
N GLY A 31 6.79 -2.59 -20.12
CA GLY A 31 5.53 -2.08 -19.57
C GLY A 31 5.36 -0.59 -19.88
N ASN A 32 4.12 -0.10 -19.78
CA ASN A 32 3.82 1.30 -19.99
C ASN A 32 3.91 2.13 -18.69
N ALA A 33 3.61 3.43 -18.77
CA ALA A 33 3.68 4.33 -17.61
C ALA A 33 2.71 3.93 -16.47
N VAL A 34 1.54 3.36 -16.80
CA VAL A 34 0.58 2.87 -15.80
C VAL A 34 1.10 1.60 -15.12
N ASP A 35 1.62 0.66 -15.91
CA ASP A 35 2.25 -0.56 -15.38
C ASP A 35 3.37 -0.20 -14.38
N ALA A 36 4.24 0.73 -14.76
CA ALA A 36 5.35 1.19 -13.93
C ALA A 36 4.86 1.89 -12.65
N ALA A 37 3.84 2.73 -12.75
CA ALA A 37 3.25 3.39 -11.59
C ALA A 37 2.61 2.37 -10.62
N VAL A 38 1.91 1.37 -11.14
CA VAL A 38 1.30 0.30 -10.33
C VAL A 38 2.37 -0.55 -9.64
N ALA A 39 3.39 -0.99 -10.36
CA ALA A 39 4.50 -1.76 -9.78
C ALA A 39 5.24 -0.96 -8.69
N THR A 40 5.51 0.33 -8.93
CA THR A 40 6.09 1.21 -7.91
C THR A 40 5.17 1.42 -6.72
N ALA A 41 3.86 1.60 -6.91
CA ALA A 41 2.92 1.78 -5.80
C ALA A 41 2.82 0.51 -4.92
N LEU A 42 2.80 -0.68 -5.51
CA LEU A 42 2.81 -1.95 -4.78
C LEU A 42 4.11 -2.14 -4.01
N ALA A 43 5.26 -1.86 -4.63
CA ALA A 43 6.55 -1.91 -3.95
C ALA A 43 6.68 -0.85 -2.85
N ALA A 44 6.13 0.35 -3.04
CA ALA A 44 6.08 1.40 -2.02
C ALA A 44 5.32 0.95 -0.77
N GLY A 45 4.22 0.20 -0.95
CA GLY A 45 3.46 -0.41 0.15
C GLY A 45 4.25 -1.43 0.98
N VAL A 46 5.43 -1.87 0.51
CA VAL A 46 6.34 -2.75 1.24
C VAL A 46 7.46 -1.94 1.91
N VAL A 47 8.09 -1.03 1.16
CA VAL A 47 9.31 -0.33 1.62
C VAL A 47 9.07 0.98 2.37
N ALA A 48 7.82 1.48 2.35
CA ALA A 48 7.40 2.69 3.07
C ALA A 48 6.07 2.43 3.84
N PRO A 49 6.04 1.47 4.78
CA PRO A 49 4.81 0.99 5.41
C PRO A 49 4.13 2.03 6.32
N ALA A 50 4.87 3.05 6.79
CA ALA A 50 4.28 4.16 7.54
C ALA A 50 3.58 5.20 6.63
N GLN A 51 3.79 5.13 5.31
CA GLN A 51 3.25 6.07 4.32
C GLN A 51 2.08 5.49 3.52
N CYS A 52 2.18 4.21 3.11
CA CYS A 52 1.21 3.59 2.21
C CYS A 52 1.19 2.07 2.35
N GLY A 53 0.18 1.43 1.73
CA GLY A 53 0.02 -0.02 1.76
C GLY A 53 -1.07 -0.53 0.81
N VAL A 54 -1.02 -1.82 0.50
CA VAL A 54 -1.97 -2.51 -0.40
C VAL A 54 -3.42 -2.48 0.11
N ALA A 55 -3.59 -2.42 1.43
CA ALA A 55 -4.88 -2.26 2.11
C ALA A 55 -5.14 -0.80 2.58
N GLY A 56 -4.44 0.18 2.00
CA GLY A 56 -4.55 1.59 2.38
C GLY A 56 -5.78 2.31 1.82
N PHE A 57 -5.84 3.61 2.07
CA PHE A 57 -6.91 4.50 1.63
C PHE A 57 -7.14 4.50 0.12
N GLY A 58 -6.12 4.25 -0.70
CA GLY A 58 -6.20 4.49 -2.14
C GLY A 58 -6.05 5.98 -2.47
N GLY A 59 -6.59 6.43 -3.60
CA GLY A 59 -6.40 7.79 -4.08
C GLY A 59 -6.87 7.94 -5.52
N ALA A 60 -6.07 8.58 -6.37
CA ALA A 60 -6.37 8.68 -7.78
C ALA A 60 -5.14 8.41 -8.65
N LEU A 61 -5.36 7.77 -9.79
CA LEU A 61 -4.38 7.68 -10.86
C LEU A 61 -4.78 8.67 -11.95
N ILE A 62 -3.94 9.69 -12.14
CA ILE A 62 -4.08 10.64 -13.25
C ILE A 62 -3.10 10.22 -14.34
N THR A 63 -3.59 9.98 -15.55
CA THR A 63 -2.78 9.48 -16.65
C THR A 63 -3.08 10.24 -17.93
N TYR A 64 -2.03 10.65 -18.64
CA TYR A 64 -2.14 11.17 -19.99
C TYR A 64 -2.02 10.03 -21.01
N LEU A 65 -3.12 9.73 -21.71
CA LEU A 65 -3.21 8.72 -22.76
C LEU A 65 -2.76 9.34 -24.08
N ALA A 66 -1.44 9.30 -24.35
CA ALA A 66 -0.81 10.02 -25.46
C ALA A 66 -1.44 9.73 -26.84
N ALA A 67 -1.76 8.46 -27.12
CA ALA A 67 -2.41 8.06 -28.38
C ALA A 67 -3.79 8.71 -28.58
N GLN A 68 -4.50 9.00 -27.49
CA GLN A 68 -5.83 9.62 -27.48
C GLN A 68 -5.77 11.14 -27.25
N LYS A 69 -4.60 11.69 -26.92
CA LYS A 69 -4.42 13.08 -26.48
C LYS A 69 -5.39 13.49 -25.36
N ARG A 70 -5.61 12.59 -24.39
CA ARG A 70 -6.60 12.75 -23.33
C ARG A 70 -6.01 12.49 -21.95
N VAL A 71 -6.43 13.26 -20.96
CA VAL A 71 -6.18 12.95 -19.54
C VAL A 71 -7.33 12.09 -19.01
N ALA A 72 -6.99 11.00 -18.34
CA ALA A 72 -7.92 10.17 -17.59
C ALA A 72 -7.59 10.28 -16.09
N CYS A 73 -8.64 10.23 -15.27
CA CYS A 73 -8.54 10.11 -13.82
C CYS A 73 -9.30 8.86 -13.40
N LEU A 74 -8.63 7.93 -12.73
CA LEU A 74 -9.24 6.81 -12.04
C LEU A 74 -9.18 7.11 -10.55
N GLU A 75 -10.33 7.40 -9.95
CA GLU A 75 -10.46 7.63 -8.51
C GLU A 75 -10.82 6.31 -7.81
N PHE A 76 -10.18 6.05 -6.67
CA PHE A 76 -10.27 4.83 -5.89
C PHE A 76 -9.96 5.11 -4.41
N GLY A 77 -10.36 6.28 -3.91
CA GLY A 77 -10.31 6.61 -2.50
C GLY A 77 -11.21 5.69 -1.68
N ALA A 78 -10.83 5.47 -0.44
CA ALA A 78 -11.54 4.57 0.45
C ALA A 78 -12.90 5.14 0.79
N MET A 79 -13.87 4.24 0.91
CA MET A 79 -15.22 4.58 1.35
C MET A 79 -15.35 4.40 2.86
N SER A 80 -16.19 5.23 3.48
CA SER A 80 -16.57 5.02 4.87
C SER A 80 -17.41 3.75 4.98
N PRO A 81 -17.12 2.84 5.92
CA PRO A 81 -17.97 1.69 6.17
C PRO A 81 -19.40 2.12 6.51
N ALA A 82 -20.40 1.36 6.09
CA ALA A 82 -21.81 1.70 6.26
C ALA A 82 -22.24 1.88 7.72
N GLY A 83 -21.52 1.24 8.66
CA GLY A 83 -21.73 1.39 10.11
C GLY A 83 -21.25 2.73 10.69
N VAL A 84 -20.52 3.56 9.93
CA VAL A 84 -20.05 4.86 10.42
C VAL A 84 -21.19 5.88 10.41
N THR A 85 -21.53 6.38 11.60
CA THR A 85 -22.51 7.45 11.81
C THR A 85 -21.86 8.67 12.49
N PRO A 86 -22.46 9.86 12.43
CA PRO A 86 -21.96 11.00 13.20
C PRO A 86 -21.83 10.71 14.70
N GLY A 87 -22.82 10.01 15.28
CA GLY A 87 -22.78 9.58 16.67
C GLY A 87 -21.65 8.59 16.96
N TRP A 88 -21.34 7.70 16.02
CA TRP A 88 -20.18 6.81 16.11
C TRP A 88 -18.86 7.57 16.16
N LEU A 89 -18.67 8.61 15.35
CA LEU A 89 -17.44 9.40 15.38
C LEU A 89 -17.31 10.21 16.69
N LEU A 90 -18.41 10.80 17.16
CA LEU A 90 -18.43 11.64 18.37
C LEU A 90 -18.30 10.84 19.67
N ALA A 91 -18.80 9.61 19.72
CA ALA A 91 -18.71 8.72 20.89
C ALA A 91 -17.29 8.22 21.19
N ALA A 92 -16.31 8.62 20.39
CA ALA A 92 -14.95 8.14 20.47
C ALA A 92 -14.07 8.97 21.43
N GLY A 93 -14.48 10.20 21.75
CA GLY A 93 -13.61 11.18 22.41
C GLY A 93 -12.51 11.67 21.47
N GLU A 94 -11.77 12.70 21.86
CA GLU A 94 -10.73 13.32 21.01
C GLU A 94 -9.56 12.37 20.67
N ASP A 95 -9.35 11.31 21.46
CA ASP A 95 -8.21 10.38 21.30
C ASP A 95 -8.46 9.21 20.32
N ALA A 96 -9.71 8.93 19.96
CA ALA A 96 -10.06 7.72 19.20
C ALA A 96 -10.15 7.93 17.69
N PHE A 97 -9.89 9.15 17.22
CA PHE A 97 -9.77 9.51 15.82
C PHE A 97 -8.58 10.47 15.67
N PRO A 98 -7.63 10.25 14.74
CA PRO A 98 -7.71 9.38 13.57
C PRO A 98 -6.87 8.08 13.68
N MET A 99 -7.00 7.28 14.75
CA MET A 99 -6.20 6.05 14.92
C MET A 99 -6.99 4.85 15.44
N GLY A 100 -6.47 3.64 15.18
CA GLY A 100 -7.09 2.38 15.59
C GLY A 100 -8.23 1.94 14.68
N ALA A 101 -8.95 0.90 15.06
CA ALA A 101 -9.95 0.26 14.20
C ALA A 101 -11.12 1.17 13.78
N ARG A 102 -11.40 2.23 14.56
CA ARG A 102 -12.42 3.23 14.23
C ARG A 102 -12.01 4.14 13.07
N ALA A 103 -10.72 4.22 12.77
CA ALA A 103 -10.19 4.96 11.62
C ALA A 103 -10.07 4.10 10.36
N VAL A 104 -10.39 2.81 10.43
CA VAL A 104 -10.31 1.91 9.27
C VAL A 104 -11.48 2.20 8.32
N MET A 105 -11.13 2.51 7.09
CA MET A 105 -12.05 2.66 5.96
C MET A 105 -12.00 1.42 5.06
N VAL A 106 -12.91 1.32 4.09
CA VAL A 106 -12.87 0.25 3.07
C VAL A 106 -11.58 0.37 2.26
N PRO A 107 -10.67 -0.63 2.28
CA PRO A 107 -9.40 -0.53 1.56
C PRO A 107 -9.57 -0.23 0.07
N GLY A 108 -8.96 0.85 -0.43
CA GLY A 108 -9.13 1.31 -1.82
C GLY A 108 -7.96 0.96 -2.75
N THR A 109 -6.74 0.82 -2.21
CA THR A 109 -5.51 0.72 -3.02
C THR A 109 -5.51 -0.50 -3.95
N ALA A 110 -5.73 -1.72 -3.45
CA ALA A 110 -5.69 -2.94 -4.26
C ALA A 110 -6.71 -2.92 -5.41
N ALA A 111 -7.95 -2.52 -5.12
CA ALA A 111 -9.01 -2.33 -6.11
C ALA A 111 -8.62 -1.30 -7.18
N GLY A 112 -8.11 -0.14 -6.75
CA GLY A 112 -7.70 0.94 -7.64
C GLY A 112 -6.57 0.54 -8.59
N LEU A 113 -5.49 -0.03 -8.04
CA LEU A 113 -4.35 -0.46 -8.84
C LEU A 113 -4.71 -1.59 -9.81
N THR A 114 -5.50 -2.57 -9.37
CA THR A 114 -5.97 -3.65 -10.25
C THR A 114 -6.85 -3.12 -11.39
N ARG A 115 -7.76 -2.17 -11.09
CA ARG A 115 -8.57 -1.48 -12.10
C ARG A 115 -7.74 -0.66 -13.07
N ALA A 116 -6.69 0.00 -12.59
CA ALA A 116 -5.76 0.76 -13.43
C ALA A 116 -5.05 -0.16 -14.45
N VAL A 117 -4.57 -1.33 -14.00
CA VAL A 117 -3.96 -2.33 -14.88
C VAL A 117 -4.98 -2.83 -15.92
N ALA A 118 -6.21 -3.14 -15.50
CA ALA A 118 -7.24 -3.60 -16.42
C ALA A 118 -7.64 -2.54 -17.46
N ALA A 119 -7.69 -1.26 -17.06
CA ALA A 119 -8.12 -0.17 -17.93
C ALA A 119 -7.02 0.35 -18.86
N TYR A 120 -5.78 0.43 -18.37
CA TYR A 120 -4.70 1.16 -19.03
C TYR A 120 -3.36 0.42 -19.00
N GLY A 121 -3.26 -0.73 -18.33
CA GLY A 121 -2.04 -1.53 -18.28
C GLY A 121 -1.75 -2.26 -19.58
N SER A 122 -0.50 -2.71 -19.73
CA SER A 122 -0.05 -3.55 -20.85
C SER A 122 0.59 -4.86 -20.37
N ARG A 123 0.63 -5.08 -19.04
CA ARG A 123 1.21 -6.27 -18.42
C ARG A 123 0.21 -6.96 -17.47
N PRO A 124 0.29 -8.28 -17.30
CA PRO A 124 -0.50 -9.00 -16.30
C PRO A 124 -0.20 -8.48 -14.88
N LEU A 125 -1.23 -8.36 -14.04
CA LEU A 125 -1.09 -7.92 -12.65
C LEU A 125 -0.01 -8.70 -11.89
N ALA A 126 0.07 -10.02 -12.09
CA ALA A 126 1.07 -10.87 -11.46
C ALA A 126 2.52 -10.42 -11.73
N GLN A 127 2.82 -9.92 -12.93
CA GLN A 127 4.15 -9.41 -13.26
C GLN A 127 4.46 -8.10 -12.50
N LEU A 128 3.44 -7.27 -12.28
CA LEU A 128 3.58 -5.98 -11.60
C LEU A 128 3.65 -6.12 -10.07
N VAL A 129 3.07 -7.18 -9.51
CA VAL A 129 3.13 -7.51 -8.09
C VAL A 129 4.45 -8.19 -7.72
N ALA A 130 5.09 -8.90 -8.65
CA ALA A 130 6.30 -9.70 -8.38
C ALA A 130 7.45 -8.92 -7.70
N PRO A 131 7.79 -7.66 -8.09
CA PRO A 131 8.82 -6.90 -7.38
C PRO A 131 8.48 -6.64 -5.91
N ALA A 132 7.21 -6.38 -5.60
CA ALA A 132 6.76 -6.16 -4.23
C ALA A 132 6.83 -7.46 -3.40
N VAL A 133 6.49 -8.61 -3.99
CA VAL A 133 6.66 -9.93 -3.36
C VAL A 133 8.12 -10.19 -3.02
N ARG A 134 9.05 -9.94 -3.96
CA ARG A 134 10.50 -10.08 -3.71
C ARG A 134 10.98 -9.18 -2.58
N LEU A 135 10.61 -7.90 -2.60
CA LEU A 135 10.97 -6.97 -1.53
C LEU A 135 10.41 -7.38 -0.16
N ALA A 136 9.20 -7.93 -0.12
CA ALA A 136 8.60 -8.39 1.14
C ALA A 136 9.27 -9.66 1.67
N ARG A 137 9.62 -10.61 0.79
CA ARG A 137 10.18 -11.91 1.17
C ARG A 137 11.69 -11.89 1.37
N GLU A 138 12.41 -11.44 0.34
CA GLU A 138 13.88 -11.38 0.34
C GLU A 138 14.39 -10.19 1.15
N GLY A 139 13.54 -9.18 1.30
CA GLY A 139 13.78 -8.02 2.13
C GLY A 139 14.47 -6.86 1.43
N PHE A 140 14.60 -5.77 2.17
CA PHE A 140 15.25 -4.55 1.71
C PHE A 140 16.05 -3.88 2.83
N PRO A 141 17.17 -3.19 2.53
CA PRO A 141 17.97 -2.57 3.59
C PRO A 141 17.28 -1.34 4.17
N ALA A 142 17.27 -1.24 5.50
CA ALA A 142 16.76 -0.09 6.24
C ALA A 142 17.56 1.18 5.90
N SER A 143 16.95 2.08 5.14
CA SER A 143 17.53 3.36 4.77
C SER A 143 17.42 4.40 5.90
N PRO A 144 18.20 5.50 5.88
CA PRO A 144 18.02 6.59 6.82
C PRO A 144 16.59 7.17 6.81
N GLY A 145 15.98 7.28 5.63
CA GLY A 145 14.59 7.76 5.50
C GLY A 145 13.59 6.79 6.11
N TYR A 146 13.76 5.49 5.90
CA TYR A 146 12.91 4.45 6.52
C TYR A 146 12.97 4.51 8.05
N VAL A 147 14.19 4.54 8.62
CA VAL A 147 14.36 4.60 10.08
C VAL A 147 13.82 5.91 10.66
N ALA A 148 14.07 7.04 10.00
CA ALA A 148 13.51 8.32 10.41
C ALA A 148 11.98 8.32 10.44
N ASP A 149 11.34 7.71 9.44
CA ASP A 149 9.88 7.61 9.35
C ASP A 149 9.29 6.76 10.48
N LEU A 150 9.92 5.61 10.79
CA LEU A 150 9.50 4.79 11.93
C LEU A 150 9.65 5.52 13.25
N LEU A 151 10.75 6.25 13.46
CA LEU A 151 10.97 7.01 14.68
C LEU A 151 9.98 8.18 14.82
N ALA A 152 9.65 8.85 13.71
CA ALA A 152 8.62 9.90 13.68
C ALA A 152 7.22 9.39 14.05
N HIS A 153 6.97 8.09 13.89
CA HIS A 153 5.69 7.44 14.20
C HIS A 153 5.76 6.44 15.35
N ARG A 154 6.85 6.42 16.13
CA ARG A 154 7.12 5.43 17.18
C ARG A 154 5.97 5.28 18.17
N GLU A 155 5.49 6.38 18.73
CA GLU A 155 4.38 6.37 19.71
C GLU A 155 3.09 5.77 19.14
N ARG A 156 2.85 5.90 17.83
CA ARG A 156 1.68 5.31 17.17
C ARG A 156 1.88 3.82 16.93
N ILE A 157 3.07 3.43 16.50
CA ILE A 157 3.45 2.04 16.24
C ILE A 157 3.38 1.22 17.53
N GLU A 158 3.90 1.75 18.65
CA GLU A 158 3.93 1.06 19.95
C GLU A 158 2.54 0.78 20.54
N ARG A 159 1.48 1.47 20.08
CA ARG A 159 0.10 1.18 20.48
C ARG A 159 -0.45 -0.12 19.87
N PHE A 160 0.20 -0.67 18.85
CA PHE A 160 -0.27 -1.86 18.13
C PHE A 160 0.81 -2.97 18.18
N PRO A 161 0.69 -3.94 19.10
CA PRO A 161 1.75 -4.92 19.35
C PRO A 161 2.24 -5.68 18.11
N HIS A 162 1.33 -6.15 17.25
CA HIS A 162 1.68 -6.85 16.01
C HIS A 162 2.46 -5.96 15.03
N THR A 163 2.10 -4.67 14.95
CA THR A 163 2.80 -3.70 14.12
C THR A 163 4.18 -3.38 14.71
N ALA A 164 4.26 -3.23 16.03
CA ALA A 164 5.49 -2.95 16.75
C ALA A 164 6.47 -4.12 16.67
N GLU A 165 6.01 -5.37 16.77
CA GLU A 165 6.85 -6.57 16.61
C GLU A 165 7.58 -6.58 15.26
N TRP A 166 6.90 -6.14 14.20
CA TRP A 166 7.49 -6.07 12.88
C TRP A 166 8.39 -4.83 12.67
N LEU A 167 7.88 -3.64 13.00
CA LEU A 167 8.55 -2.37 12.66
C LEU A 167 9.60 -1.95 13.70
N LEU A 168 9.42 -2.36 14.96
CA LEU A 168 10.28 -2.05 16.09
C LEU A 168 10.69 -3.35 16.81
N PRO A 169 11.42 -4.27 16.15
CA PRO A 169 11.86 -5.51 16.79
C PRO A 169 12.66 -5.18 18.06
N ASP A 170 12.39 -5.92 19.14
CA ASP A 170 12.91 -5.66 20.49
C ASP A 170 12.62 -4.24 21.01
N GLY A 171 11.55 -3.61 20.52
CA GLY A 171 11.15 -2.26 20.86
C GLY A 171 12.10 -1.20 20.33
N GLN A 172 12.90 -1.48 19.28
CA GLN A 172 13.87 -0.55 18.71
C GLN A 172 13.72 -0.44 17.20
N ALA A 173 14.02 0.75 16.65
CA ALA A 173 14.09 0.88 15.20
C ALA A 173 15.25 0.01 14.64
N PRO A 174 15.08 -0.58 13.45
CA PRO A 174 16.09 -1.43 12.87
C PRO A 174 17.39 -0.65 12.59
N ARG A 175 18.52 -1.34 12.69
CA ARG A 175 19.83 -0.74 12.40
C ARG A 175 19.89 -0.35 10.92
N LEU A 176 20.54 0.76 10.61
CA LEU A 176 20.76 1.18 9.22
C LEU A 176 21.45 0.05 8.43
N GLY A 177 20.93 -0.21 7.24
CA GLY A 177 21.40 -1.29 6.35
C GLY A 177 20.97 -2.70 6.75
N SER A 178 20.36 -2.91 7.93
CA SER A 178 19.77 -4.22 8.26
C SER A 178 18.60 -4.54 7.34
N LEU A 179 18.39 -5.84 7.10
CA LEU A 179 17.40 -6.32 6.16
C LEU A 179 16.02 -6.38 6.81
N ILE A 180 15.05 -5.70 6.22
CA ILE A 180 13.64 -5.71 6.63
C ILE A 180 12.90 -6.73 5.78
N THR A 181 12.16 -7.64 6.40
CA THR A 181 11.34 -8.64 5.72
C THR A 181 9.92 -8.63 6.29
N ASN A 182 8.95 -9.09 5.50
CA ASN A 182 7.56 -9.30 5.92
C ASN A 182 6.95 -10.44 5.10
N GLU A 183 7.16 -11.67 5.57
CA GLU A 183 6.71 -12.87 4.89
C GLU A 183 5.16 -13.00 4.88
N ALA A 184 4.45 -12.43 5.85
CA ALA A 184 2.99 -12.36 5.82
C ALA A 184 2.47 -11.45 4.69
N LEU A 185 3.10 -10.29 4.48
CA LEU A 185 2.80 -9.40 3.37
C LEU A 185 3.19 -10.01 2.03
N ALA A 186 4.30 -10.74 1.95
CA ALA A 186 4.69 -11.46 0.74
C ALA A 186 3.59 -12.44 0.29
N ARG A 187 3.07 -13.27 1.21
CA ARG A 187 1.96 -14.19 0.92
C ARG A 187 0.69 -13.47 0.49
N LEU A 188 0.35 -12.35 1.13
CA LEU A 188 -0.81 -11.55 0.72
C LEU A 188 -0.66 -11.03 -0.71
N LEU A 189 0.53 -10.54 -1.07
CA LEU A 189 0.83 -10.05 -2.42
C LEU A 189 0.84 -11.19 -3.44
N GLU A 190 1.34 -12.38 -3.10
CA GLU A 190 1.23 -13.55 -3.98
C GLU A 190 -0.22 -13.95 -4.24
N ARG A 191 -1.07 -13.91 -3.22
CA ARG A 191 -2.50 -14.13 -3.41
C ARG A 191 -3.12 -13.05 -4.29
N LEU A 192 -2.75 -11.78 -4.13
CA LEU A 192 -3.20 -10.71 -5.04
C LEU A 192 -2.77 -10.99 -6.49
N ALA A 193 -1.55 -11.49 -6.70
CA ALA A 193 -1.06 -11.87 -8.03
C ALA A 193 -1.83 -13.04 -8.65
N ALA A 194 -2.26 -14.02 -7.83
CA ALA A 194 -2.92 -15.24 -8.29
C ALA A 194 -4.46 -15.11 -8.40
N GLU A 195 -5.08 -14.46 -7.42
CA GLU A 195 -6.53 -14.39 -7.21
C GLU A 195 -7.11 -13.02 -7.57
N GLY A 196 -6.27 -12.00 -7.79
CA GLY A 196 -6.74 -10.63 -7.99
C GLY A 196 -7.43 -10.09 -6.73
N LEU A 197 -8.53 -9.34 -6.90
CA LEU A 197 -9.21 -8.69 -5.78
C LEU A 197 -9.84 -9.68 -4.77
N ASP A 198 -10.15 -10.90 -5.19
CA ASP A 198 -10.67 -11.90 -4.26
C ASP A 198 -9.66 -12.20 -3.14
N SER A 199 -8.37 -11.87 -3.33
CA SER A 199 -7.34 -12.03 -2.31
C SER A 199 -7.58 -11.22 -1.03
N LEU A 200 -8.31 -10.09 -1.13
CA LEU A 200 -8.51 -9.14 -0.04
C LEU A 200 -10.00 -8.86 0.24
N TYR A 201 -10.83 -8.90 -0.78
CA TYR A 201 -12.23 -8.45 -0.70
C TYR A 201 -13.22 -9.61 -0.54
N ARG A 202 -12.78 -10.87 -0.70
CA ARG A 202 -13.63 -12.06 -0.56
C ARG A 202 -12.95 -13.17 0.23
N GLY A 203 -13.73 -14.21 0.56
CA GLY A 203 -13.25 -15.43 1.19
C GLY A 203 -12.70 -15.24 2.61
N GLU A 204 -11.80 -16.13 3.01
CA GLU A 204 -11.22 -16.19 4.35
C GLU A 204 -10.45 -14.91 4.72
N ALA A 205 -9.68 -14.35 3.78
CA ALA A 205 -8.91 -13.14 4.04
C ALA A 205 -9.80 -11.91 4.34
N ALA A 206 -10.92 -11.76 3.64
CA ALA A 206 -11.89 -10.72 3.93
C ALA A 206 -12.56 -10.94 5.29
N ALA A 207 -12.89 -12.21 5.62
CA ALA A 207 -13.47 -12.56 6.91
C ALA A 207 -12.50 -12.27 8.07
N ASP A 208 -11.22 -12.61 7.92
CA ASP A 208 -10.17 -12.34 8.91
C ASP A 208 -9.95 -10.84 9.13
N LEU A 209 -9.91 -10.07 8.03
CA LEU A 209 -9.80 -8.61 8.10
C LEU A 209 -10.97 -8.00 8.88
N VAL A 210 -12.20 -8.36 8.51
CA VAL A 210 -13.42 -7.88 9.17
C VAL A 210 -13.45 -8.29 10.64
N ALA A 211 -13.14 -9.55 10.94
CA ALA A 211 -13.10 -10.06 12.31
C ALA A 211 -12.08 -9.30 13.16
N HIS A 212 -10.88 -9.06 12.64
CA HIS A 212 -9.85 -8.30 13.34
C HIS A 212 -10.25 -6.85 13.59
N VAL A 213 -10.82 -6.17 12.59
CA VAL A 213 -11.29 -4.79 12.71
C VAL A 213 -12.42 -4.69 13.74
N GLN A 214 -13.42 -5.57 13.68
CA GLN A 214 -14.53 -5.58 14.61
C GLN A 214 -14.10 -5.92 16.05
N ALA A 215 -13.24 -6.92 16.23
CA ALA A 215 -12.67 -7.26 17.54
C ALA A 215 -11.87 -6.11 18.15
N SER A 216 -11.31 -5.24 17.30
CA SER A 216 -10.57 -4.04 17.70
C SER A 216 -11.45 -2.79 17.85
N GLY A 217 -12.78 -2.94 17.75
CA GLY A 217 -13.76 -1.87 17.95
C GLY A 217 -14.11 -1.05 16.69
N GLY A 218 -13.82 -1.57 15.50
CA GLY A 218 -14.23 -1.00 14.21
C GLY A 218 -15.60 -1.51 13.74
N VAL A 219 -16.08 -0.95 12.62
CA VAL A 219 -17.43 -1.23 12.07
C VAL A 219 -17.42 -1.74 10.63
N LEU A 220 -16.23 -2.09 10.11
CA LEU A 220 -16.11 -2.69 8.78
C LEU A 220 -16.88 -4.01 8.73
N THR A 221 -17.61 -4.26 7.65
CA THR A 221 -18.36 -5.49 7.39
C THR A 221 -17.91 -6.17 6.10
N LEU A 222 -18.31 -7.42 5.87
CA LEU A 222 -18.07 -8.09 4.59
C LEU A 222 -18.85 -7.41 3.45
N ASP A 223 -20.03 -6.86 3.72
CA ASP A 223 -20.82 -6.13 2.74
C ASP A 223 -20.13 -4.83 2.31
N ASP A 224 -19.36 -4.19 3.20
CA ASP A 224 -18.53 -3.04 2.85
C ASP A 224 -17.39 -3.40 1.90
N LEU A 225 -16.94 -4.65 1.88
CA LEU A 225 -15.86 -5.15 1.00
C LEU A 225 -16.37 -5.67 -0.36
N ALA A 226 -17.67 -5.94 -0.49
CA ALA A 226 -18.26 -6.75 -1.57
C ALA A 226 -18.39 -6.04 -2.94
#